data_AF-A0A918EC54-F1
#
_entry.id   AF-A0A918EC54-F1
#
_cell.length_a   1.000
_cell.length_b   1.000
_cell.length_c   1.000
_cell.angle_alpha   90.00
_cell.angle_beta   90.00
_cell.angle_gamma   90.00
#
_symmetry.space_group_name_H-M   'P 1'
#
loop_
_entity.id
_entity.type
_entity.pdbx_description
1 polymer ?
#
loop_
_entity_poly.entity_id
_entity_poly.type
_entity_poly.pdbx_seq_one_letter_code
_entity_poly.pdbx_strand_id
1 'polypeptide(L)' 'MPAPAAPRSLWRVFCLRSAEVYRQVAEIDRWHHHEALYWATREREKGEAIGPNEP' A
#
# COMPACT_ATOMS: atom_id res chain seq x y z
N MET A 1 -1.70 -9.18 5.51
CA MET A 1 -1.31 -9.56 4.14
C MET A 1 -2.27 -10.66 3.66
N PRO A 2 -2.79 -10.59 2.42
CA PRO A 2 -3.60 -11.65 1.82
C PRO A 2 -2.80 -12.95 1.65
N ALA A 3 -3.50 -14.08 1.48
CA ALA A 3 -2.85 -15.33 1.12
C ALA A 3 -2.16 -15.23 -0.26
N PRO A 4 -1.09 -15.99 -0.54
CA PRO A 4 -0.40 -15.93 -1.83
C PRO A 4 -1.32 -16.15 -3.05
N ALA A 5 -2.30 -17.04 -2.92
CA ALA A 5 -3.29 -17.35 -3.97
C ALA A 5 -4.58 -16.51 -3.86
N ALA A 6 -4.62 -15.46 -3.03
CA ALA A 6 -5.80 -14.62 -2.91
C ALA A 6 -6.07 -13.85 -4.22
N PRO A 7 -7.34 -13.51 -4.50
CA PRO A 7 -7.70 -12.73 -5.68
C PRO A 7 -6.90 -11.41 -5.78
N ARG A 8 -6.57 -11.00 -7.00
CA ARG A 8 -5.84 -9.76 -7.28
C ARG A 8 -6.53 -8.53 -6.68
N SER A 9 -7.85 -8.51 -6.66
CA SER A 9 -8.65 -7.44 -6.04
C SER A 9 -8.36 -7.30 -4.53
N LEU A 10 -8.15 -8.40 -3.81
CA LEU A 10 -7.81 -8.37 -2.39
C LEU A 10 -6.39 -7.85 -2.16
N TRP A 11 -5.45 -8.22 -3.04
CA TRP A 11 -4.09 -7.67 -3.05
C TRP A 11 -4.07 -6.16 -3.33
N ARG A 12 -4.87 -5.69 -4.31
CA ARG A 12 -5.03 -4.26 -4.60
C ARG A 12 -5.52 -3.50 -3.37
N VAL A 13 -6.61 -3.98 -2.74
CA VAL A 13 -7.16 -3.35 -1.52
C VAL A 13 -6.12 -3.32 -0.41
N PHE A 14 -5.37 -4.41 -0.21
CA PHE A 14 -4.33 -4.49 0.81
C PHE A 14 -3.20 -3.47 0.57
N CYS A 15 -2.65 -3.39 -0.64
CA CYS A 15 -1.59 -2.44 -0.96
C CYS A 15 -2.05 -0.98 -0.79
N LEU A 16 -3.24 -0.63 -1.28
CA LEU A 16 -3.78 0.73 -1.14
C LEU A 16 -4.04 1.11 0.33
N ARG A 17 -4.58 0.20 1.14
CA ARG A 17 -4.73 0.43 2.59
C ARG A 17 -3.39 0.52 3.30
N SER A 18 -2.39 -0.27 2.88
CA SER A 18 -1.04 -0.20 3.46
C SER A 18 -0.41 1.17 3.17
N ALA A 19 -0.59 1.69 1.96
CA ALA A 19 -0.13 3.03 1.59
C ALA A 19 -0.72 4.12 2.50
N GLU A 20 -2.03 4.05 2.77
CA GLU A 20 -2.73 4.95 3.69
C GLU A 20 -2.13 4.90 5.11
N VAL A 21 -1.88 3.69 5.63
CA VAL A 21 -1.27 3.50 6.96
C VAL A 21 0.12 4.11 7.02
N TYR A 22 0.97 3.83 6.03
CA TYR A 22 2.32 4.41 6.00
C TYR A 22 2.30 5.94 5.89
N ARG A 23 1.35 6.51 5.13
CA ARG A 23 1.14 7.96 5.09
C ARG A 23 0.79 8.51 6.47
N GLN A 24 -0.10 7.86 7.21
CA GLN A 24 -0.45 8.26 8.58
C GLN A 24 0.74 8.15 9.55
N VAL A 25 1.56 7.10 9.41
CA VAL A 25 2.79 6.94 10.20
C VAL A 25 3.76 8.08 9.92
N ALA A 26 3.91 8.50 8.66
CA ALA A 26 4.79 9.60 8.28
C ALA A 26 4.42 10.93 8.96
N GLU A 27 3.14 11.15 9.30
CA GLU A 27 2.70 12.35 10.03
C GLU A 27 3.11 12.32 11.51
N ILE A 28 3.22 11.13 12.10
CA ILE A 28 3.48 10.94 13.53
C ILE A 28 4.98 10.78 13.80
N ASP A 29 5.65 9.91 13.03
CA ASP A 29 7.08 9.62 13.16
C ASP A 29 7.90 10.56 12.26
N ARG A 30 8.31 11.70 12.82
CA ARG A 30 9.16 12.67 12.11
C ARG A 30 10.60 12.19 11.91
N TRP A 31 11.07 11.21 12.65
CA TRP A 31 12.43 10.67 12.49
C TRP A 31 12.52 9.73 11.28
N HIS A 32 11.47 8.95 11.03
CA HIS A 32 11.38 8.07 9.86
C HIS A 32 10.40 8.58 8.80
N HIS A 33 10.07 9.87 8.82
CA HIS A 33 9.09 10.47 7.92
C HIS A 33 9.33 10.12 6.44
N HIS A 34 10.56 10.31 5.96
CA HIS A 34 10.91 10.03 4.57
C HIS A 34 10.86 8.54 4.22
N GLU A 35 11.22 7.67 5.17
CA GLU A 35 11.11 6.22 4.99
C GLU A 35 9.63 5.79 4.94
N ALA A 36 8.80 6.30 5.84
CA ALA A 36 7.37 6.04 5.84
C ALA A 36 6.71 6.56 4.55
N LEU A 37 7.08 7.73 4.05
CA LEU A 37 6.62 8.23 2.75
C LEU A 37 7.09 7.37 1.57
N TYR A 38 8.31 6.84 1.63
CA TYR A 38 8.80 5.89 0.64
C TYR A 38 7.91 4.64 0.59
N TRP A 39 7.61 4.04 1.74
CA TRP A 39 6.74 2.87 1.81
C TRP A 39 5.30 3.18 1.38
N ALA A 40 4.77 4.35 1.76
CA ALA A 40 3.45 4.80 1.32
C ALA A 40 3.37 4.89 -0.21
N THR A 41 4.40 5.49 -0.83
CA THR A 41 4.47 5.66 -2.29
C THR A 41 4.58 4.31 -2.99
N ARG A 42 5.50 3.45 -2.54
CA ARG A 42 5.70 2.11 -3.11
C ARG A 42 4.44 1.24 -3.05
N GLU A 43 3.76 1.21 -1.91
CA GLU A 43 2.55 0.39 -1.77
C GLU A 43 1.38 0.93 -2.60
N ARG A 44 1.28 2.25 -2.76
CA ARG A 44 0.31 2.86 -3.67
C ARG A 44 0.57 2.45 -5.12
N GLU A 45 1.81 2.61 -5.59
CA GLU A 45 2.20 2.25 -6.96
C GLU A 45 1.93 0.77 -7.25
N LYS A 46 2.22 -0.13 -6.30
CA LYS A 46 1.86 -1.55 -6.41
C LYS A 46 0.36 -1.77 -6.52
N GLY A 47 -0.44 -1.12 -5.68
CA GLY A 47 -1.90 -1.23 -5.70
C GLY A 47 -2.49 -0.72 -7.02
N GLU A 48 -1.98 0.40 -7.52
CA GLU A 48 -2.38 0.99 -8.80
C GLU A 48 -2.01 0.08 -9.98
N ALA A 49 -0.81 -0.53 -9.97
CA ALA A 49 -0.33 -1.45 -11.00
C ALA A 49 -1.15 -2.75 -11.11
N ILE A 50 -1.85 -3.18 -10.06
CA ILE A 50 -2.69 -4.38 -10.11
C ILE A 50 -3.91 -4.19 -11.05
N GLY A 51 -4.23 -2.94 -11.43
CA GLY A 51 -5.34 -2.61 -12.33
C GLY A 51 -6.72 -2.71 -11.65
N PRO A 52 -7.72 -1.91 -12.05
CA PRO A 52 -9.04 -1.91 -11.40
C PRO A 52 -9.91 -3.10 -11.81
N ASN A 53 -9.43 -4.05 -12.63
CA ASN A 53 -10.26 -5.13 -13.16
C ASN A 53 -9.44 -6.36 -13.61
N GLU A 54 -9.80 -7.53 -13.09
CA GLU A 54 -9.77 -8.84 -13.76
C GLU A 54 -10.99 -9.59 -13.16
N PRO A 55 -11.88 -10.19 -13.98
CA PRO A 55 -13.16 -10.76 -13.53
C PRO A 55 -13.03 -11.82 -12.44
#